data_AF-A0A1J5N2M7-F1
#
_entry.id   AF-A0A1J5N2M7-F1
#
_cell.length_a   1.000
_cell.length_b   1.000
_cell.length_c   1.000
_cell.angle_alpha   90.00
_cell.angle_beta   90.00
_cell.angle_gamma   90.00
#
_symmetry.space_group_name_H-M   'P 1'
#
loop_
_entity.id
_entity.type
_entity.pdbx_description
1 polymer ?
#
loop_
_entity_poly.entity_id
_entity_poly.type
_entity_poly.pdbx_seq_one_letter_code
_entity_poly.pdbx_strand_id
1 'polypeptide(L)'
;MRRLVYIVDYCTDEVYGSLGAEGYFTEISPLNPSSPYSASKAAADLLALAYYKTYNLPVIVTRCSNNYGPYQFPEKLIPLMITNALEDRPLPVYGDGLNVRDWLHVRDHCIALDLVLHKGRPGQVYNIGDNNERTNIEIVRRVLRELGKPESLITFVQDRPGHDRRYAIDATRLLRELGWQPAYDFEQGLKETIRWYCENRTGGGKSSPGSTGATTGGCTPPGWGRPGDENYHYRRPRAARAGAGRGASGGRRA
;
A
#
# COMPACT_ATOMS: atom_id res chain seq x y z
N MET A 1 -30.12 0.20 -21.27
CA MET A 1 -30.29 0.43 -19.82
C MET A 1 -28.94 0.84 -19.25
N ARG A 2 -28.82 2.07 -18.74
CA ARG A 2 -27.57 2.55 -18.12
C ARG A 2 -27.36 1.76 -16.81
N ARG A 3 -26.30 0.96 -16.74
CA ARG A 3 -25.90 0.20 -15.54
C ARG A 3 -25.75 1.18 -14.38
N LEU A 4 -26.28 0.81 -13.21
CA LEU A 4 -26.24 1.63 -12.00
C LEU A 4 -24.83 2.08 -11.66
N VAL A 5 -24.73 3.29 -11.12
CA VAL A 5 -23.53 3.85 -10.51
C VAL A 5 -23.19 3.01 -9.27
N TYR A 6 -22.07 2.28 -9.30
CA TYR A 6 -21.52 1.62 -8.12
C TYR A 6 -20.93 2.67 -7.20
N ILE A 7 -21.26 2.61 -5.91
CA ILE A 7 -20.55 3.39 -4.90
C ILE A 7 -19.47 2.47 -4.33
N VAL A 8 -18.20 2.79 -4.57
CA VAL A 8 -17.07 2.13 -3.90
C VAL A 8 -16.68 2.97 -2.70
N ASP A 9 -16.93 2.45 -1.50
CA ASP A 9 -16.49 3.05 -0.26
C ASP A 9 -15.04 2.66 0.05
N TYR A 10 -14.20 3.67 0.25
CA TYR A 10 -12.77 3.53 0.50
C TYR A 10 -12.50 3.50 2.00
N CYS A 11 -12.35 2.29 2.52
CA CYS A 11 -12.09 1.99 3.90
C CYS A 11 -10.65 1.49 4.11
N THR A 12 -10.31 1.07 5.33
CA THR A 12 -8.94 0.74 5.77
C THR A 12 -8.96 -0.50 6.65
N ASP A 13 -7.88 -1.26 6.69
CA ASP A 13 -7.69 -2.34 7.67
C ASP A 13 -7.74 -1.90 9.14
N GLU A 14 -7.43 -0.64 9.45
CA GLU A 14 -7.49 -0.10 10.82
C GLU A 14 -8.88 -0.23 11.47
N VAL A 15 -9.95 -0.45 10.67
CA VAL A 15 -11.30 -0.70 11.20
C VAL A 15 -11.40 -2.02 11.97
N TYR A 16 -10.49 -2.96 11.71
CA TYR A 16 -10.44 -4.24 12.41
C TYR A 16 -9.69 -4.17 13.75
N GLY A 17 -8.96 -3.08 14.01
CA GLY A 17 -8.11 -2.93 15.20
C GLY A 17 -6.76 -3.65 15.05
N SER A 18 -6.16 -4.06 16.17
CA SER A 18 -4.86 -4.77 16.17
C SER A 18 -5.02 -6.29 16.19
N LEU A 19 -4.18 -6.98 15.42
CA LEU A 19 -3.93 -8.42 15.58
C LEU A 19 -2.97 -8.69 16.74
N GLY A 20 -2.99 -9.94 17.21
CA GLY A 20 -1.90 -10.54 17.98
C GLY A 20 -0.75 -10.98 17.06
N ALA A 21 0.08 -11.92 17.54
CA ALA A 21 1.26 -12.40 16.82
C ALA A 21 0.94 -13.16 15.52
N GLU A 22 -0.24 -13.76 15.43
CA GLU A 22 -0.65 -14.63 14.32
C GLU A 22 -1.96 -14.16 13.69
N GLY A 23 -2.30 -14.78 12.55
CA GLY A 23 -3.56 -14.56 11.85
C GLY A 23 -3.57 -13.32 10.95
N TYR A 24 -4.70 -13.17 10.25
CA TYR A 24 -4.95 -12.15 9.24
C TYR A 24 -6.38 -11.65 9.35
N PHE A 25 -6.61 -10.40 8.94
CA PHE A 25 -7.96 -9.86 8.79
C PHE A 25 -8.62 -10.41 7.53
N THR A 26 -9.82 -10.94 7.72
CA THR A 26 -10.72 -11.37 6.64
C THR A 26 -11.92 -10.42 6.57
N GLU A 27 -12.74 -10.50 5.53
CA GLU A 27 -13.92 -9.65 5.42
C GLU A 27 -14.98 -9.88 6.51
N ILE A 28 -14.89 -11.01 7.21
CA ILE A 28 -15.78 -11.37 8.33
C ILE A 28 -15.16 -11.07 9.71
N SER A 29 -13.90 -10.61 9.77
CA SER A 29 -13.29 -10.18 11.03
C SER A 29 -14.13 -9.06 11.67
N PRO A 30 -14.33 -9.09 13.00
CA PRO A 30 -15.12 -8.07 13.67
C PRO A 30 -14.43 -6.70 13.55
N LEU A 31 -15.24 -5.64 13.45
CA LEU A 31 -14.74 -4.27 13.50
C LEU A 31 -14.42 -3.90 14.95
N ASN A 32 -13.21 -3.42 15.21
CA ASN A 32 -12.75 -3.03 16.54
C ASN A 32 -11.75 -1.85 16.45
N PRO A 33 -12.18 -0.68 15.95
CA PRO A 33 -11.29 0.44 15.68
C PRO A 33 -10.70 1.06 16.94
N SER A 34 -9.38 1.29 16.96
CA SER A 34 -8.64 1.84 18.10
C SER A 34 -8.49 3.37 18.13
N SER A 35 -8.92 4.08 17.07
CA SER A 35 -8.73 5.54 16.95
C SER A 35 -9.98 6.26 16.45
N PRO A 36 -10.11 7.58 16.66
CA PRO A 36 -11.20 8.35 16.06
C PRO A 36 -11.24 8.25 14.53
N TYR A 37 -10.08 8.17 13.88
CA TYR A 37 -9.98 7.99 12.43
C TYR A 37 -10.58 6.65 12.00
N SER A 38 -10.11 5.54 12.57
CA SER A 38 -10.59 4.21 12.20
C SER A 38 -12.04 3.97 12.62
N ALA A 39 -12.49 4.57 13.72
CA ALA A 39 -13.89 4.54 14.14
C ALA A 39 -14.80 5.27 13.15
N SER A 40 -14.36 6.43 12.64
CA SER A 40 -15.11 7.16 11.60
C SER A 40 -15.25 6.35 10.31
N LYS A 41 -14.18 5.63 9.92
CA LYS A 41 -14.17 4.75 8.74
C LYS A 41 -15.07 3.52 8.93
N ALA A 42 -15.00 2.87 10.08
CA ALA A 42 -15.89 1.75 10.43
C ALA A 42 -17.36 2.18 10.42
N ALA A 43 -17.68 3.38 10.91
CA ALA A 43 -19.04 3.91 10.87
C ALA A 43 -19.54 4.15 9.44
N ALA A 44 -18.70 4.71 8.57
CA ALA A 44 -19.03 4.93 7.16
C ALA A 44 -19.28 3.61 6.41
N ASP A 45 -18.43 2.62 6.64
CA ASP A 45 -18.54 1.26 6.09
C ASP A 45 -19.87 0.59 6.48
N LEU A 46 -20.19 0.59 7.78
CA LEU A 46 -21.45 0.04 8.29
C LEU A 46 -22.67 0.78 7.73
N LEU A 47 -22.60 2.11 7.61
CA LEU A 47 -23.66 2.91 7.00
C LEU A 47 -23.86 2.51 5.54
N ALA A 48 -22.79 2.41 4.76
CA ALA A 48 -22.83 2.08 3.34
C ALA A 48 -23.45 0.68 3.11
N LEU A 49 -23.06 -0.32 3.93
CA LEU A 49 -23.64 -1.66 3.89
C LEU A 49 -25.10 -1.70 4.37
N ALA A 50 -25.48 -0.86 5.34
CA ALA A 50 -26.88 -0.72 5.75
C ALA A 50 -27.75 -0.16 4.62
N TYR A 51 -27.26 0.82 3.85
CA TYR A 51 -27.97 1.33 2.67
C TYR A 51 -28.17 0.26 1.60
N TYR A 52 -27.19 -0.63 1.38
CA TYR A 52 -27.39 -1.80 0.53
C TYR A 52 -28.50 -2.72 1.06
N LYS A 53 -28.47 -3.09 2.35
CA LYS A 53 -29.45 -4.01 2.93
C LYS A 53 -30.88 -3.45 2.93
N THR A 54 -31.02 -2.15 3.21
CA THR A 54 -32.32 -1.51 3.40
C THR A 54 -32.93 -1.04 2.07
N TYR A 55 -32.11 -0.51 1.16
CA TYR A 55 -32.57 0.15 -0.06
C TYR A 55 -32.07 -0.48 -1.35
N ASN A 56 -31.32 -1.60 -1.27
CA ASN A 56 -30.70 -2.27 -2.40
C ASN A 56 -29.82 -1.33 -3.25
N LEU A 57 -29.23 -0.31 -2.62
CA LEU A 57 -28.28 0.61 -3.27
C LEU A 57 -26.98 -0.16 -3.59
N PRO A 58 -26.47 -0.16 -4.83
CA PRO A 58 -25.32 -0.99 -5.21
C PRO A 58 -24.01 -0.41 -4.69
N VAL A 59 -23.74 -0.69 -3.43
CA VAL A 59 -22.52 -0.29 -2.72
C VAL A 59 -21.56 -1.47 -2.64
N ILE A 60 -20.27 -1.19 -2.75
CA ILE A 60 -19.20 -2.15 -2.45
C ILE A 60 -18.22 -1.44 -1.51
N VAL A 61 -17.73 -2.15 -0.50
CA VAL A 61 -16.71 -1.63 0.42
C VAL A 61 -15.38 -2.29 0.09
N THR A 62 -14.31 -1.51 0.05
CA THR A 62 -12.94 -2.03 -0.02
C THR A 62 -12.16 -1.62 1.22
N ARG A 63 -11.45 -2.56 1.85
CA ARG A 63 -10.59 -2.30 3.00
C ARG A 63 -9.16 -2.67 2.63
N CYS A 64 -8.29 -1.68 2.49
CA CYS A 64 -6.90 -1.92 2.09
C CYS A 64 -5.91 -1.82 3.26
N SER A 65 -4.73 -2.42 3.08
CA SER A 65 -3.58 -2.23 3.96
C SER A 65 -2.84 -0.92 3.66
N ASN A 66 -1.70 -0.68 4.33
CA ASN A 66 -0.93 0.55 4.19
C ASN A 66 -0.40 0.73 2.77
N ASN A 67 -0.89 1.78 2.10
CA ASN A 67 -0.35 2.13 0.79
C ASN A 67 0.98 2.85 0.85
N TYR A 68 1.80 2.62 -0.15
CA TYR A 68 3.01 3.38 -0.42
C TYR A 68 3.22 3.59 -1.92
N GLY A 69 3.94 4.65 -2.27
CA GLY A 69 4.27 4.96 -3.66
C GLY A 69 4.41 6.46 -3.94
N PRO A 70 4.46 6.82 -5.23
CA PRO A 70 4.44 8.20 -5.72
C PRO A 70 3.29 9.03 -5.13
N TYR A 71 3.51 10.34 -4.99
CA TYR A 71 2.52 11.34 -4.55
C TYR A 71 2.00 11.21 -3.10
N GLN A 72 2.56 10.30 -2.28
CA GLN A 72 2.20 10.21 -0.88
C GLN A 72 2.73 11.43 -0.10
N PHE A 73 1.89 12.04 0.74
CA PHE A 73 2.29 13.25 1.46
C PHE A 73 3.44 12.96 2.46
N PRO A 74 4.44 13.85 2.62
CA PRO A 74 5.66 13.63 3.42
C PRO A 74 5.46 13.67 4.94
N GLU A 75 4.26 13.32 5.41
CA GLU A 75 3.97 13.03 6.82
C GLU A 75 3.91 11.53 7.11
N LYS A 76 3.71 10.70 6.07
CA LYS A 76 3.59 9.24 6.19
C LYS A 76 4.98 8.61 6.31
N LEU A 77 5.06 7.42 6.90
CA LEU A 77 6.33 6.78 7.26
C LEU A 77 7.35 6.78 6.10
N ILE A 78 7.06 6.08 5.00
CA ILE A 78 7.99 5.93 3.87
C ILE A 78 8.43 7.29 3.30
N PRO A 79 7.52 8.20 2.88
CA PRO A 79 7.96 9.47 2.32
C PRO A 79 8.70 10.34 3.33
N LEU A 80 8.28 10.39 4.60
CA LEU A 80 9.00 11.13 5.65
C LEU A 80 10.44 10.63 5.82
N MET A 81 10.63 9.30 5.88
CA MET A 81 11.97 8.72 6.03
C MET A 81 12.84 9.03 4.81
N ILE A 82 12.28 8.97 3.61
CA ILE A 82 13.00 9.31 2.38
C ILE A 82 13.38 10.79 2.37
N THR A 83 12.43 11.69 2.58
CA THR A 83 12.68 13.14 2.53
C THR A 83 13.64 13.60 3.61
N ASN A 84 13.57 13.04 4.83
CA ASN A 84 14.51 13.37 5.90
C ASN A 84 15.90 12.82 5.61
N ALA A 85 16.01 11.57 5.16
CA ALA A 85 17.31 10.97 4.81
C ALA A 85 18.00 11.73 3.67
N LEU A 86 17.23 12.19 2.68
CA LEU A 86 17.72 13.00 1.56
C LEU A 86 18.25 14.37 1.99
N GLU A 87 17.84 14.87 3.16
CA GLU A 87 18.27 16.14 3.75
C GLU A 87 19.15 15.96 4.99
N ASP A 88 19.61 14.74 5.25
CA ASP A 88 20.42 14.39 6.42
C ASP A 88 19.80 14.82 7.77
N ARG A 89 18.46 14.83 7.82
CA ARG A 89 17.68 15.11 9.03
C ARG A 89 17.43 13.81 9.82
N PRO A 90 17.13 13.91 11.14
CA PRO A 90 16.73 12.74 11.93
C PRO A 90 15.49 12.04 11.35
N LEU A 91 15.47 10.70 11.47
CA LEU A 91 14.39 9.82 11.04
C LEU A 91 13.60 9.36 12.29
N PRO A 92 12.49 10.05 12.65
CA PRO A 92 11.76 9.74 13.87
C PRO A 92 10.98 8.42 13.75
N VAL A 93 11.31 7.45 14.59
CA VAL A 93 10.63 6.16 14.71
C VAL A 93 9.83 6.13 16.00
N TYR A 94 8.52 5.96 15.90
CA TYR A 94 7.62 5.90 17.04
C TYR A 94 7.80 4.61 17.85
N GLY A 95 7.85 4.75 19.18
CA GLY A 95 7.95 3.63 20.12
C GLY A 95 9.25 2.86 19.98
N ASP A 96 9.15 1.54 19.87
CA ASP A 96 10.28 0.64 19.62
C ASP A 96 10.50 0.36 18.11
N GLY A 97 9.67 0.95 17.23
CA GLY A 97 9.71 0.72 15.79
C GLY A 97 9.26 -0.67 15.33
N LEU A 98 8.74 -1.51 16.23
CA LEU A 98 8.35 -2.90 15.95
C LEU A 98 6.87 -3.04 15.57
N ASN A 99 6.15 -1.93 15.38
CA ASN A 99 4.80 -1.99 14.83
C ASN A 99 4.84 -2.56 13.41
N VAL A 100 3.98 -3.54 13.15
CA VAL A 100 3.91 -4.31 11.91
C VAL A 100 2.75 -3.80 11.05
N ARG A 101 3.02 -3.59 9.77
CA ARG A 101 2.01 -3.24 8.77
C ARG A 101 2.19 -4.13 7.54
N ASP A 102 1.09 -4.42 6.88
CA ASP A 102 1.06 -4.95 5.52
C ASP A 102 1.20 -3.78 4.54
N TRP A 103 2.18 -3.85 3.62
CA TRP A 103 2.48 -2.78 2.69
C TRP A 103 2.06 -3.12 1.26
N LEU A 104 1.09 -2.37 0.75
CA LEU A 104 0.55 -2.53 -0.60
C LEU A 104 0.99 -1.37 -1.50
N HIS A 105 1.61 -1.68 -2.63
CA HIS A 105 1.99 -0.65 -3.58
C HIS A 105 0.73 0.06 -4.14
N VAL A 106 0.75 1.39 -4.23
CA VAL A 106 -0.42 2.21 -4.61
C VAL A 106 -1.02 1.80 -5.96
N ARG A 107 -0.19 1.35 -6.91
CA ARG A 107 -0.68 0.88 -8.22
C ARG A 107 -1.47 -0.43 -8.12
N ASP A 108 -1.05 -1.35 -7.26
CA ASP A 108 -1.79 -2.60 -7.05
C ASP A 108 -3.13 -2.33 -6.39
N HIS A 109 -3.18 -1.37 -5.47
CA HIS A 109 -4.43 -0.89 -4.92
C HIS A 109 -5.34 -0.28 -6.02
N CYS A 110 -4.84 0.61 -6.87
CA CYS A 110 -5.64 1.16 -7.98
C CYS A 110 -6.17 0.09 -8.93
N ILE A 111 -5.38 -0.95 -9.24
CA ILE A 111 -5.82 -2.07 -10.08
C ILE A 111 -6.90 -2.89 -9.36
N ALA A 112 -6.77 -3.12 -8.06
CA ALA A 112 -7.81 -3.78 -7.26
C ALA A 112 -9.13 -3.01 -7.30
N LEU A 113 -9.07 -1.69 -7.11
CA LEU A 113 -10.24 -0.81 -7.15
C LEU A 113 -10.91 -0.82 -8.52
N ASP A 114 -10.14 -0.78 -9.60
CA ASP A 114 -10.66 -0.90 -10.96
C ASP A 114 -11.40 -2.23 -11.19
N LEU A 115 -10.82 -3.34 -10.71
CA LEU A 115 -11.47 -4.66 -10.78
C LEU A 115 -12.76 -4.71 -9.95
N VAL A 116 -12.73 -4.19 -8.73
CA VAL A 116 -13.91 -4.15 -7.84
C VAL A 116 -15.01 -3.29 -8.45
N LEU A 117 -14.67 -2.13 -9.01
CA LEU A 117 -15.62 -1.24 -9.68
C LEU A 117 -16.33 -1.93 -10.84
N HIS A 118 -15.61 -2.72 -11.65
CA HIS A 118 -16.17 -3.34 -12.86
C HIS A 118 -16.81 -4.71 -12.62
N LYS A 119 -16.34 -5.47 -11.63
CA LYS A 119 -16.68 -6.89 -11.46
C LYS A 119 -17.11 -7.27 -10.04
N GLY A 120 -16.93 -6.38 -9.08
CA GLY A 120 -17.31 -6.62 -7.70
C GLY A 120 -18.82 -6.79 -7.54
N ARG A 121 -19.21 -7.58 -6.54
CA ARG A 121 -20.63 -7.81 -6.23
C ARG A 121 -21.13 -6.76 -5.23
N PRO A 122 -22.26 -6.09 -5.49
CA PRO A 122 -22.92 -5.22 -4.52
C PRO A 122 -23.15 -5.89 -3.16
N GLY A 123 -23.07 -5.10 -2.09
CA GLY A 123 -23.24 -5.53 -0.71
C GLY A 123 -22.07 -6.33 -0.14
N GLN A 124 -20.98 -6.47 -0.88
CA GLN A 124 -19.79 -7.16 -0.41
C GLN A 124 -18.72 -6.19 0.08
N VAL A 125 -17.89 -6.75 0.95
CA VAL A 125 -16.59 -6.18 1.32
C VAL A 125 -15.52 -6.98 0.55
N TYR A 126 -14.47 -6.29 0.12
CA TYR A 126 -13.24 -6.90 -0.39
C TYR A 126 -12.03 -6.35 0.35
N ASN A 127 -11.25 -7.24 0.96
CA ASN A 127 -9.96 -6.87 1.51
C ASN A 127 -8.90 -6.80 0.40
N ILE A 128 -8.01 -5.80 0.49
CA ILE A 128 -6.96 -5.55 -0.49
C ILE A 128 -5.62 -5.42 0.25
N GLY A 129 -4.76 -6.42 0.14
CA GLY A 129 -3.45 -6.44 0.79
C GLY A 129 -2.47 -7.31 0.02
N ASP A 130 -1.19 -7.16 0.34
CA ASP A 130 -0.09 -7.89 -0.32
C ASP A 130 0.44 -9.03 0.55
N ASN A 131 -0.04 -9.17 1.79
CA ASN A 131 0.53 -10.10 2.78
C ASN A 131 2.05 -9.87 2.96
N ASN A 132 2.46 -8.61 2.84
CA ASN A 132 3.85 -8.20 2.98
C ASN A 132 4.02 -7.43 4.30
N GLU A 133 4.02 -8.21 5.37
CA GLU A 133 4.18 -7.71 6.73
C GLU A 133 5.62 -7.26 6.99
N ARG A 134 5.78 -6.00 7.43
CA ARG A 134 7.08 -5.42 7.79
C ARG A 134 6.94 -4.58 9.05
N THR A 135 7.93 -4.66 9.92
CA THR A 135 8.08 -3.70 11.02
C THR A 135 8.49 -2.34 10.46
N ASN A 136 8.08 -1.27 11.13
CA ASN A 136 8.46 0.09 10.74
C ASN A 136 9.99 0.25 10.68
N ILE A 137 10.72 -0.33 11.64
CA ILE A 137 12.19 -0.23 11.69
C ILE A 137 12.87 -0.93 10.52
N GLU A 138 12.34 -2.05 10.02
CA GLU A 138 12.88 -2.71 8.82
C GLU A 138 12.82 -1.80 7.60
N ILE A 139 11.72 -1.06 7.44
CA ILE A 139 11.52 -0.14 6.32
C ILE A 139 12.48 1.03 6.40
N VAL A 140 12.63 1.62 7.58
CA VAL A 140 13.56 2.73 7.84
C VAL A 140 14.98 2.33 7.45
N ARG A 141 15.44 1.14 7.90
CA ARG A 141 16.76 0.61 7.56
C ARG A 141 16.93 0.34 6.08
N ARG A 142 15.89 -0.15 5.40
CA ARG A 142 15.91 -0.37 3.94
C ARG A 142 16.04 0.95 3.17
N VAL A 143 15.29 1.98 3.57
CA VAL A 143 15.40 3.33 2.96
C VAL A 143 16.82 3.87 3.10
N LEU A 144 17.39 3.81 4.32
CA LEU A 144 18.76 4.28 4.56
C LEU A 144 19.79 3.50 3.73
N ARG A 145 19.66 2.17 3.67
CA ARG A 145 20.53 1.32 2.85
C ARG A 145 20.48 1.69 1.37
N GLU A 146 19.28 1.87 0.82
CA GLU A 146 19.10 2.20 -0.60
C GLU A 146 19.66 3.59 -0.94
N LEU A 147 19.56 4.54 0.00
CA LEU A 147 20.09 5.89 -0.14
C LEU A 147 21.59 6.01 0.23
N GLY A 148 22.22 4.95 0.74
CA GLY A 148 23.60 4.99 1.23
C GLY A 148 23.79 5.91 2.45
N LYS A 149 22.79 5.98 3.34
CA LYS A 149 22.77 6.85 4.54
C LYS A 149 23.01 6.02 5.81
N PRO A 150 23.64 6.59 6.86
CA PRO A 150 23.95 5.84 8.07
C PRO A 150 22.73 5.64 8.97
N GLU A 151 22.68 4.50 9.68
CA GLU A 151 21.64 4.21 10.69
C GLU A 151 21.68 5.17 11.89
N SER A 152 22.76 5.96 12.05
CA SER A 152 22.84 7.01 13.08
C SER A 152 21.82 8.14 12.90
N LEU A 153 21.13 8.23 11.76
CA LEU A 153 20.04 9.17 11.58
C LEU A 153 18.73 8.73 12.27
N ILE A 154 18.62 7.45 12.68
CA ILE A 154 17.41 6.93 13.34
C ILE A 154 17.30 7.51 14.74
N THR A 155 16.15 8.11 15.05
CA THR A 155 15.83 8.59 16.40
C THR A 155 14.51 8.01 16.89
N PHE A 156 14.51 7.38 18.07
CA PHE A 156 13.28 6.88 18.66
C PHE A 156 12.54 8.00 19.38
N VAL A 157 11.24 8.12 19.12
CA VAL A 157 10.35 9.11 19.72
C VAL A 157 9.19 8.41 20.43
N GLN A 158 8.56 9.11 21.37
CA GLN A 158 7.42 8.56 22.11
C GLN A 158 6.33 8.07 21.16
N ASP A 159 5.79 6.88 21.41
CA ASP A 159 4.74 6.31 20.58
C ASP A 159 3.43 7.11 20.65
N ARG A 160 2.58 6.92 19.64
CA ARG A 160 1.27 7.56 19.57
C ARG A 160 0.28 6.81 20.47
N PRO A 161 -0.57 7.51 21.23
CA PRO A 161 -1.66 6.87 21.97
C PRO A 161 -2.58 6.10 21.02
N GLY A 162 -2.93 4.86 21.40
CA GLY A 162 -3.84 4.00 20.60
C GLY A 162 -3.22 3.44 19.32
N HIS A 163 -1.89 3.41 19.20
CA HIS A 163 -1.22 2.88 18.02
C HIS A 163 -1.25 1.35 18.02
N ASP A 164 -2.04 0.78 17.12
CA ASP A 164 -2.15 -0.68 17.00
C ASP A 164 -0.83 -1.33 16.59
N ARG A 165 -0.59 -2.52 17.15
CA ARG A 165 0.70 -3.19 17.05
C ARG A 165 0.92 -3.85 15.71
N ARG A 166 -0.08 -4.55 15.17
CA ARG A 166 0.05 -5.36 13.95
C ARG A 166 -1.23 -5.33 13.12
N TYR A 167 -1.06 -5.06 11.83
CA TYR A 167 -2.09 -5.26 10.81
C TYR A 167 -1.56 -6.20 9.74
N ALA A 168 -2.41 -7.12 9.29
CA ALA A 168 -2.13 -8.04 8.20
C ALA A 168 -3.45 -8.43 7.53
N ILE A 169 -3.54 -8.32 6.21
CA ILE A 169 -4.76 -8.60 5.46
C ILE A 169 -4.68 -9.97 4.78
N ASP A 170 -5.78 -10.72 4.82
CA ASP A 170 -6.06 -11.83 3.90
C ASP A 170 -6.90 -11.31 2.72
N ALA A 171 -6.32 -11.31 1.52
CA ALA A 171 -6.96 -10.91 0.27
C ALA A 171 -7.46 -12.09 -0.59
N THR A 172 -7.55 -13.31 -0.02
CA THR A 172 -7.93 -14.54 -0.73
C THR A 172 -9.29 -14.43 -1.40
N ARG A 173 -10.26 -13.70 -0.81
CA ARG A 173 -11.57 -13.49 -1.43
C ARG A 173 -11.47 -12.73 -2.73
N LEU A 174 -10.70 -11.65 -2.75
CA LEU A 174 -10.51 -10.81 -3.92
C LEU A 174 -9.80 -11.58 -5.05
N LEU A 175 -8.81 -12.40 -4.69
CA LEU A 175 -8.18 -13.35 -5.62
C LEU A 175 -9.17 -14.37 -6.19
N ARG A 176 -9.89 -15.07 -5.32
CA ARG A 176 -10.82 -16.14 -5.73
C ARG A 176 -11.95 -15.61 -6.61
N GLU A 177 -12.50 -14.45 -6.28
CA GLU A 177 -13.68 -13.92 -6.95
C GLU A 177 -13.35 -13.09 -8.19
N LEU A 178 -12.29 -12.25 -8.13
CA LEU A 178 -11.98 -11.29 -9.17
C LEU A 178 -10.64 -11.56 -9.88
N GLY A 179 -9.88 -12.56 -9.44
CA GLY A 179 -8.58 -12.93 -10.03
C GLY A 179 -7.47 -11.92 -9.76
N TRP A 180 -7.65 -11.05 -8.76
CA TRP A 180 -6.64 -10.06 -8.41
C TRP A 180 -5.57 -10.66 -7.52
N GLN A 181 -4.33 -10.30 -7.80
CA GLN A 181 -3.20 -10.51 -6.91
C GLN A 181 -2.27 -9.30 -7.04
N PRO A 182 -1.54 -8.97 -5.98
CA PRO A 182 -0.48 -7.97 -6.06
C PRO A 182 0.53 -8.37 -7.13
N ALA A 183 1.08 -7.36 -7.77
CA ALA A 183 1.95 -7.51 -8.92
C ALA A 183 3.34 -6.92 -8.62
N TYR A 184 3.44 -6.04 -7.61
CA TYR A 184 4.69 -5.49 -7.11
C TYR A 184 5.24 -6.35 -5.98
N ASP A 185 6.52 -6.70 -6.08
CA ASP A 185 7.30 -7.10 -4.92
C ASP A 185 7.65 -5.84 -4.09
N PHE A 186 7.64 -5.96 -2.77
CA PHE A 186 7.92 -4.84 -1.88
C PHE A 186 9.29 -4.21 -2.09
N GLU A 187 10.34 -5.01 -2.29
CA GLU A 187 11.70 -4.49 -2.44
C GLU A 187 11.81 -3.68 -3.74
N GLN A 188 11.18 -4.17 -4.81
CA GLN A 188 11.12 -3.43 -6.07
C GLN A 188 10.29 -2.16 -5.92
N GLY A 189 9.08 -2.24 -5.34
CA GLY A 189 8.19 -1.09 -5.17
C GLY A 189 8.82 -0.01 -4.31
N LEU A 190 9.50 -0.38 -3.21
CA LEU A 190 10.16 0.58 -2.32
C LEU A 190 11.26 1.32 -3.06
N LYS A 191 12.07 0.62 -3.86
CA LYS A 191 13.12 1.24 -4.68
C LYS A 191 12.56 2.21 -5.71
N GLU A 192 11.50 1.83 -6.40
CA GLU A 192 10.81 2.71 -7.35
C GLU A 192 10.23 3.95 -6.66
N THR A 193 9.70 3.77 -5.45
CA THR A 193 9.20 4.87 -4.61
C THR A 193 10.33 5.83 -4.23
N ILE A 194 11.45 5.31 -3.72
CA ILE A 194 12.64 6.11 -3.36
C ILE A 194 13.15 6.90 -4.56
N ARG A 195 13.28 6.23 -5.72
CA ARG A 195 13.67 6.89 -6.97
C ARG A 195 12.72 8.03 -7.33
N TRP A 196 11.41 7.80 -7.23
CA TRP A 196 10.42 8.84 -7.52
C TRP A 196 10.61 10.08 -6.64
N TYR A 197 10.82 9.93 -5.33
CA TYR A 197 11.09 11.08 -4.45
C TYR A 197 12.41 11.78 -4.77
N CYS A 198 13.44 11.05 -5.19
CA CYS A 198 14.71 11.62 -5.65
C CYS A 198 14.57 12.48 -6.90
N GLU A 199 13.77 12.02 -7.86
CA GLU A 199 13.56 12.71 -9.14
C GLU A 199 12.56 13.87 -9.02
N ASN A 200 11.65 13.81 -8.05
CA ASN A 200 10.55 14.79 -7.89
C ASN A 200 10.77 15.73 -6.68
N ARG A 201 12.03 16.00 -6.30
CA ARG A 201 12.42 16.89 -5.19
C ARG A 201 11.86 18.32 -5.29
N THR A 202 11.28 18.72 -6.42
CA THR A 202 10.70 20.06 -6.65
C THR A 202 9.19 20.17 -6.41
N GLY A 203 8.49 19.08 -6.03
CA GLY A 203 7.03 19.04 -5.96
C GLY A 203 6.38 19.02 -4.57
N GLY A 204 7.14 19.12 -3.49
CA GLY A 204 6.64 19.01 -2.11
C GLY A 204 6.85 20.27 -1.29
N GLY A 205 6.09 21.32 -1.56
CA GLY A 205 5.91 22.46 -0.64
C GLY A 205 6.92 23.61 -0.78
N LYS A 206 6.64 24.54 -1.71
CA LYS A 206 6.99 25.94 -1.48
C LYS A 206 5.76 26.66 -0.93
N SER A 207 5.77 26.91 0.37
CA SER A 207 5.36 28.21 0.92
C SER A 207 6.17 28.51 2.18
N SER A 208 7.49 28.52 2.03
CA SER A 208 8.39 29.30 2.89
C SER A 208 9.24 30.18 1.98
N PRO A 209 9.14 31.53 2.06
CA PRO A 209 9.89 32.42 1.20
C PRO A 209 11.32 32.53 1.74
N GLY A 210 12.29 31.94 1.03
CA GLY A 210 13.71 32.20 1.28
C GLY A 210 14.63 30.99 1.22
N SER A 211 14.78 30.36 0.06
CA SER A 211 16.06 29.75 -0.29
C SER A 211 16.17 29.58 -1.81
N THR A 212 17.01 30.43 -2.40
CA THR A 212 17.53 30.27 -3.76
C THR A 212 18.84 29.50 -3.69
N GLY A 213 18.92 28.39 -4.42
CA GLY A 213 20.17 27.70 -4.73
C GLY A 213 20.41 26.42 -3.93
N ALA A 214 20.01 25.28 -4.49
CA ALA A 214 20.64 24.00 -4.18
C ALA A 214 20.83 23.22 -5.48
N THR A 215 22.09 23.01 -5.80
CA THR A 215 22.66 22.20 -6.89
C THR A 215 21.99 20.83 -7.00
N THR A 216 21.78 20.37 -8.24
CA THR A 216 21.31 19.04 -8.67
C THR A 216 22.31 17.91 -8.34
N GLY A 217 22.88 17.91 -7.14
CA GLY A 217 23.84 16.92 -6.68
C GLY A 217 23.17 15.82 -5.87
N GLY A 218 23.30 14.58 -6.32
CA GLY A 218 23.37 13.43 -5.40
C GLY A 218 22.09 12.63 -5.19
N CYS A 219 21.37 12.25 -6.25
CA CYS A 219 20.56 11.02 -6.18
C CYS A 219 20.74 10.16 -7.42
N THR A 220 21.94 9.60 -7.57
CA THR A 220 22.14 8.40 -8.40
C THR A 220 22.70 7.35 -7.47
N PRO A 221 21.90 6.39 -6.98
CA PRO A 221 22.46 5.27 -6.25
C PRO A 221 23.42 4.50 -7.19
N PRO A 222 24.45 3.81 -6.66
CA PRO A 222 25.39 3.07 -7.49
C PRO A 222 24.65 2.03 -8.37
N GLY A 223 24.78 2.12 -9.69
CA GLY A 223 24.20 1.15 -10.65
C GLY A 223 22.87 1.53 -11.31
N TRP A 224 22.39 2.78 -11.17
CA TRP A 224 21.09 3.21 -11.69
C TRP A 224 21.25 4.02 -13.00
N GLY A 225 20.56 3.59 -14.07
CA GLY A 225 20.51 4.27 -15.37
C GLY A 225 19.86 5.66 -15.29
N ARG A 226 20.08 6.50 -16.32
CA ARG A 226 19.65 7.90 -16.30
C ARG A 226 18.15 8.04 -16.64
N PRO A 227 17.49 9.12 -16.20
CA PRO A 227 16.13 9.43 -16.65
C PRO A 227 16.06 9.49 -18.19
N GLY A 228 15.23 8.65 -18.81
CA GLY A 228 15.08 8.55 -20.27
C GLY A 228 15.54 7.24 -20.92
N ASP A 229 16.16 6.31 -20.18
CA ASP A 229 16.47 4.97 -20.72
C ASP A 229 15.20 4.16 -21.02
N GLU A 230 15.19 3.24 -21.98
CA GLU A 230 14.01 2.42 -22.38
C GLU A 230 13.34 1.62 -21.23
N ASN A 231 13.99 1.55 -20.07
CA ASN A 231 13.40 1.05 -18.81
C ASN A 231 12.54 2.08 -18.05
N TYR A 232 12.34 3.28 -18.60
CA TYR A 232 11.56 4.38 -18.02
C TYR A 232 10.05 4.12 -18.03
N HIS A 233 9.58 3.23 -18.90
CA HIS A 233 8.20 2.77 -18.82
C HIS A 233 8.04 1.80 -17.66
N TYR A 234 7.25 2.24 -16.67
CA TYR A 234 6.67 1.46 -15.58
C TYR A 234 6.20 0.09 -16.08
N ARG A 235 7.10 -0.92 -16.02
CA ARG A 235 6.83 -2.23 -16.62
C ARG A 235 5.61 -2.81 -15.91
N ARG A 236 4.57 -3.18 -16.67
CA ARG A 236 3.53 -4.05 -16.13
C ARG A 236 4.25 -5.28 -15.55
N PRO A 237 4.02 -5.65 -14.29
CA PRO A 237 4.51 -6.93 -13.82
C PRO A 237 3.94 -8.02 -14.72
N ARG A 238 4.77 -9.01 -15.07
CA ARG A 238 4.34 -10.12 -15.91
C ARG A 238 3.15 -10.79 -15.22
N ALA A 239 2.00 -10.83 -15.90
CA ALA A 239 0.85 -11.59 -15.43
C ALA A 239 1.31 -13.01 -15.07
N ALA A 240 0.95 -13.47 -13.87
CA ALA A 240 1.16 -14.85 -13.49
C ALA A 240 0.50 -15.73 -14.55
N ARG A 241 1.31 -16.56 -15.22
CA ARG A 241 0.79 -17.54 -16.17
C ARG A 241 -0.04 -18.55 -15.37
N ALA A 242 -1.36 -18.44 -15.47
CA ALA A 242 -2.24 -19.53 -15.10
C ALA A 242 -1.80 -20.77 -15.90
N GLY A 243 -1.43 -21.84 -15.20
CA GLY A 243 -0.97 -23.08 -15.79
C GLY A 243 -2.05 -23.69 -16.67
N ALA A 244 -1.89 -23.58 -17.99
CA ALA A 244 -2.63 -24.40 -18.93
C ALA A 244 -2.10 -25.84 -18.81
N GLY A 245 -2.82 -26.65 -18.03
CA GLY A 245 -2.66 -28.10 -18.04
C GLY A 245 -2.86 -28.62 -19.46
N ARG A 246 -1.80 -29.20 -20.02
CA ARG A 246 -1.78 -29.79 -21.36
C ARG A 246 -2.76 -30.96 -21.39
N GLY A 247 -3.70 -30.91 -22.34
CA GLY A 247 -4.47 -32.08 -22.74
C GLY A 247 -3.54 -33.16 -23.27
N ALA A 248 -3.70 -34.38 -22.75
CA ALA A 248 -3.12 -35.58 -23.33
C ALA A 248 -4.06 -36.08 -24.43
N SER A 249 -3.64 -35.91 -25.68
CA SER A 249 -4.22 -36.55 -26.87
C SER A 249 -3.17 -37.43 -27.53
N GLY A 250 -3.54 -38.67 -27.84
CA GLY A 250 -2.79 -39.61 -28.70
C GLY A 250 -2.28 -40.84 -27.94
N GLY A 251 -2.53 -42.08 -28.34
CA GLY A 251 -3.13 -42.57 -29.58
C GLY A 251 -3.33 -44.10 -29.50
N ARG A 252 -4.12 -44.61 -30.45
CA ARG A 252 -4.41 -46.03 -30.68
C ARG A 252 -3.21 -46.81 -31.25
N ARG A 253 -3.32 -48.14 -31.11
CA ARG A 253 -2.66 -49.30 -31.78
C ARG A 253 -1.81 -50.08 -30.76
N ALA A 254 -1.90 -51.40 -30.63
CA ALA A 254 -2.55 -52.46 -31.42
C ALA A 254 -3.39 -53.39 -30.53
#